data_AF-A0A528KLZ2-F1
#
_entry.id   AF-A0A528KLZ2-F1
#
_cell.length_a   1.000
_cell.length_b   1.000
_cell.length_c   1.000
_cell.angle_alpha   90.00
_cell.angle_beta   90.00
_cell.angle_gamma   90.00
#
_symmetry.space_group_name_H-M   'P 1'
#
loop_
_entity.id
_entity.type
_entity.pdbx_description
1 polymer ?
#
loop_
_entity_poly.entity_id
_entity_poly.type
_entity_poly.pdbx_seq_one_letter_code
_entity_poly.pdbx_strand_id
1 'polypeptide(L)'
;MAENYDVIIIGSGPGGYVTAVRSAQLGFKTAIVEREHLGGICLNWGCIPTKALLRSAEIMHYSEHLKDYGLKIDGKVSVDTAAVVDRSRKVSLRLNGGVAFLMKKNKVDVIWGEAKLSKAASGDKPGEIVVSKSSKKPMEPQPPAPKGVKGEGTYNAKHIILATGARPRALPGIEPDGKLIWTYFEAMVPKEMPKSLLVMG
;
A
#
# COMPACT_ATOMS: atom_id res chain seq x y z
N MET A 1 11.26 -22.23 18.74
CA MET A 1 10.33 -21.72 19.78
C MET A 1 9.63 -20.50 19.20
N ALA A 2 8.31 -20.36 19.39
CA ALA A 2 7.57 -19.22 18.89
C ALA A 2 7.99 -17.94 19.63
N GLU A 3 8.26 -16.85 18.89
CA GLU A 3 8.55 -15.56 19.51
C GLU A 3 7.27 -14.94 20.07
N ASN A 4 7.36 -14.42 21.30
CA ASN A 4 6.23 -13.79 21.98
C ASN A 4 6.27 -12.25 21.85
N TYR A 5 5.11 -11.67 21.61
CA TYR A 5 4.85 -10.23 21.55
C TYR A 5 3.70 -9.84 22.47
N ASP A 6 3.61 -8.56 22.83
CA ASP A 6 2.40 -8.04 23.47
C ASP A 6 1.32 -7.80 22.42
N VAL A 7 1.68 -7.21 21.27
CA VAL A 7 0.76 -6.91 20.17
C VAL A 7 1.36 -7.33 18.83
N ILE A 8 0.58 -8.09 18.04
CA ILE A 8 0.85 -8.33 16.63
C ILE A 8 -0.25 -7.68 15.77
N ILE A 9 0.16 -6.93 14.76
CA ILE A 9 -0.72 -6.32 13.78
C ILE A 9 -0.58 -7.08 12.46
N ILE A 10 -1.68 -7.56 11.88
CA ILE A 10 -1.69 -8.25 10.59
C ILE A 10 -2.13 -7.28 9.49
N GLY A 11 -1.18 -6.88 8.64
CA GLY A 11 -1.36 -5.92 7.55
C GLY A 11 -0.78 -4.54 7.89
N SER A 12 -0.07 -3.93 6.93
CA SER A 12 0.64 -2.66 7.13
C SER A 12 0.03 -1.47 6.38
N GLY A 13 -1.28 -1.52 6.09
CA GLY A 13 -2.02 -0.34 5.64
C GLY A 13 -2.07 0.78 6.68
N PRO A 14 -2.75 1.91 6.39
CA PRO A 14 -2.88 3.03 7.33
C PRO A 14 -3.35 2.62 8.73
N GLY A 15 -4.36 1.75 8.83
CA GLY A 15 -4.80 1.22 10.13
C GLY A 15 -3.77 0.32 10.82
N GLY A 16 -2.87 -0.30 10.07
CA GLY A 16 -1.88 -1.24 10.59
C GLY A 16 -0.62 -0.56 11.10
N TYR A 17 0.12 0.13 10.22
CA TYR A 17 1.42 0.70 10.61
C TYR A 17 1.31 1.81 11.65
N VAL A 18 0.22 2.60 11.63
CA VAL A 18 -0.04 3.62 12.66
C VAL A 18 -0.30 2.96 14.01
N THR A 19 -1.10 1.89 14.02
CA THR A 19 -1.34 1.10 15.24
C THR A 19 -0.05 0.49 15.77
N ALA A 20 0.78 -0.08 14.90
CA ALA A 20 2.06 -0.66 15.32
C ALA A 20 2.99 0.39 15.96
N VAL A 21 3.11 1.57 15.35
CA VAL A 21 3.87 2.69 15.94
C VAL A 21 3.28 3.10 17.29
N ARG A 22 1.94 3.23 17.37
CA ARG A 22 1.30 3.65 18.62
C ARG A 22 1.46 2.62 19.73
N SER A 23 1.33 1.33 19.44
CA SER A 23 1.57 0.26 20.40
C SER A 23 2.99 0.29 20.95
N ALA A 24 3.99 0.47 20.08
CA ALA A 24 5.38 0.60 20.51
C ALA A 24 5.62 1.84 21.39
N GLN A 25 5.01 2.99 21.05
CA GLN A 25 5.08 4.20 21.87
C GLN A 25 4.45 4.06 23.26
N LEU A 26 3.47 3.16 23.39
CA LEU A 26 2.84 2.82 24.67
C LEU A 26 3.64 1.77 25.47
N GLY A 27 4.80 1.34 24.97
CA GLY A 27 5.70 0.42 25.67
C GLY A 27 5.48 -1.06 25.36
N PHE A 28 4.59 -1.41 24.42
CA PHE A 28 4.34 -2.80 24.04
C PHE A 28 5.44 -3.35 23.12
N LYS A 29 5.88 -4.58 23.37
CA LYS A 29 6.68 -5.32 22.39
C LYS A 29 5.80 -5.65 21.19
N THR A 30 6.05 -4.98 20.07
CA THR A 30 5.13 -4.92 18.94
C THR A 30 5.74 -5.51 17.67
N ALA A 31 4.97 -6.32 16.96
CA ALA A 31 5.29 -6.76 15.60
C ALA A 31 4.20 -6.35 14.61
N ILE A 32 4.59 -6.16 13.35
CA ILE A 32 3.68 -6.00 12.22
C ILE A 32 4.00 -7.02 11.14
N VAL A 33 2.98 -7.68 10.61
CA VAL A 33 3.11 -8.65 9.53
C VAL A 33 2.65 -8.04 8.22
N GLU A 34 3.48 -8.10 7.19
CA GLU A 34 3.17 -7.62 5.85
C GLU A 34 3.69 -8.60 4.79
N ARG A 35 2.88 -8.87 3.76
CA ARG A 35 3.23 -9.82 2.70
C ARG A 35 3.70 -9.18 1.40
N GLU A 36 3.43 -7.91 1.18
CA GLU A 36 3.64 -7.23 -0.12
C GLU A 36 4.41 -5.92 0.02
N HIS A 37 3.83 -4.91 0.69
CA HIS A 37 4.42 -3.57 0.76
C HIS A 37 4.00 -2.81 2.02
N LEU A 38 4.97 -2.16 2.67
CA LEU A 38 4.68 -1.26 3.77
C LEU A 38 3.79 -0.08 3.34
N GLY A 39 2.85 0.31 4.20
CA GLY A 39 1.88 1.37 3.91
C GLY A 39 0.60 0.90 3.22
N GLY A 40 0.52 -0.38 2.83
CA GLY A 40 -0.66 -1.01 2.23
C GLY A 40 -1.17 -0.32 0.96
N ILE A 41 -2.45 -0.54 0.64
CA ILE A 41 -3.05 -0.05 -0.61
C ILE A 41 -3.02 1.48 -0.70
N CYS A 42 -3.39 2.21 0.37
CA CYS A 42 -3.47 3.67 0.30
C CYS A 42 -2.14 4.33 -0.13
N LEU A 43 -1.00 3.80 0.31
CA LEU A 43 0.31 4.33 -0.02
C LEU A 43 0.82 3.87 -1.39
N ASN A 44 0.63 2.59 -1.72
CA ASN A 44 1.27 1.97 -2.88
C ASN A 44 0.37 1.96 -4.13
N TRP A 45 -0.94 1.83 -3.94
CA TRP A 45 -1.92 1.58 -5.01
C TRP A 45 -3.27 2.28 -4.76
N GLY A 46 -3.26 3.45 -4.13
CA GLY A 46 -4.49 4.14 -3.78
C GLY A 46 -4.27 5.64 -3.62
N CYS A 47 -4.49 6.14 -2.41
CA CYS A 47 -4.45 7.57 -2.07
C CYS A 47 -3.23 8.29 -2.64
N ILE A 48 -2.02 7.89 -2.27
CA ILE A 48 -0.79 8.61 -2.63
C ILE A 48 -0.58 8.69 -4.14
N PRO A 49 -0.55 7.56 -4.87
CA PRO A 49 -0.31 7.63 -6.31
C PRO A 49 -1.43 8.33 -7.07
N THR A 50 -2.69 8.12 -6.69
CA THR A 50 -3.82 8.79 -7.34
C THR A 50 -3.76 10.31 -7.15
N LYS A 51 -3.41 10.80 -5.95
CA LYS A 51 -3.28 12.24 -5.71
C LYS A 51 -2.05 12.82 -6.44
N ALA A 52 -0.98 12.05 -6.59
CA ALA A 52 0.16 12.45 -7.42
C ALA A 52 -0.24 12.57 -8.92
N LEU A 53 -1.02 11.63 -9.46
CA LEU A 53 -1.52 11.69 -10.84
C LEU A 53 -2.49 12.86 -11.03
N LEU A 54 -3.47 13.02 -10.11
CA LEU A 54 -4.44 14.12 -10.13
C LEU A 54 -3.75 15.48 -10.14
N ARG A 55 -2.68 15.66 -9.36
CA ARG A 55 -1.94 16.93 -9.38
C ARG A 55 -1.30 17.21 -10.75
N SER A 56 -0.81 16.20 -11.47
CA SER A 56 -0.31 16.41 -12.84
C SER A 56 -1.43 16.76 -13.80
N ALA A 57 -2.58 16.08 -13.69
CA ALA A 57 -3.76 16.38 -14.51
C ALA A 57 -4.29 17.80 -14.24
N GLU A 58 -4.28 18.25 -12.99
CA GLU A 58 -4.68 19.59 -12.60
C GLU A 58 -3.75 20.67 -13.18
N ILE A 59 -2.43 20.45 -13.17
CA ILE A 59 -1.49 21.36 -13.82
C ILE A 59 -1.72 21.43 -15.34
N MET A 60 -1.97 20.29 -15.99
CA MET A 60 -2.33 20.27 -17.42
C MET A 60 -3.63 21.04 -17.66
N HIS A 61 -4.65 20.80 -16.85
CA HIS A 61 -5.92 21.50 -16.93
C HIS A 61 -5.74 23.02 -16.80
N TYR A 62 -4.97 23.49 -15.81
CA TYR A 62 -4.67 24.92 -15.67
C TYR A 62 -3.90 25.49 -16.86
N SER A 63 -3.01 24.71 -17.49
CA SER A 63 -2.28 25.16 -18.68
C SER A 63 -3.20 25.40 -19.88
N GLU A 64 -4.35 24.71 -19.95
CA GLU A 64 -5.36 24.88 -20.99
C GLU A 64 -6.32 26.05 -20.69
N HIS A 65 -6.39 26.48 -19.42
CA HIS A 65 -7.31 27.50 -18.92
C HIS A 65 -6.59 28.76 -18.40
N LEU A 66 -5.38 29.04 -18.90
CA LEU A 66 -4.54 30.16 -18.44
C LEU A 66 -5.23 31.53 -18.58
N LYS A 67 -6.08 31.70 -19.59
CA LYS A 67 -6.82 32.94 -19.83
C LYS A 67 -7.73 33.33 -18.67
N ASP A 68 -8.28 32.34 -17.97
CA ASP A 68 -9.16 32.56 -16.80
C ASP A 68 -8.39 33.20 -15.63
N TYR A 69 -7.07 33.10 -15.66
CA TYR A 69 -6.15 33.70 -14.70
C TYR A 69 -5.41 34.92 -15.27
N GLY A 70 -5.80 35.41 -16.46
CA GLY A 70 -5.13 36.53 -17.14
C GLY A 70 -3.72 36.20 -17.65
N LEU A 71 -3.34 34.92 -17.73
CA LEU A 71 -2.02 34.46 -18.15
C LEU A 71 -2.00 34.07 -19.63
N LYS A 72 -0.81 34.18 -20.24
CA LYS A 72 -0.53 33.70 -21.60
C LYS A 72 0.74 32.85 -21.58
N ILE A 73 0.80 31.85 -22.46
CA ILE A 73 1.97 31.01 -22.68
C ILE A 73 2.25 30.93 -24.18
N ASP A 74 3.51 31.06 -24.56
CA ASP A 74 3.96 30.86 -25.94
C ASP A 74 4.31 29.37 -26.12
N GLY A 75 3.37 28.60 -26.68
CA GLY A 75 3.53 27.17 -26.94
C GLY A 75 2.40 26.31 -26.36
N LYS A 76 2.55 24.98 -26.44
CA LYS A 76 1.59 24.01 -25.91
C LYS A 76 2.27 23.09 -24.90
N VAL A 77 1.64 22.89 -23.75
CA VAL A 77 2.05 21.85 -22.80
C VAL A 77 1.64 20.49 -23.37
N SER A 78 2.58 19.56 -23.45
CA SER A 78 2.34 18.18 -23.87
C SER A 78 2.46 17.22 -22.68
N VAL A 79 1.72 16.11 -22.74
CA VAL A 79 1.71 15.09 -21.69
C VAL A 79 2.65 13.96 -22.06
N ASP A 80 3.63 13.70 -21.20
CA ASP A 80 4.38 12.44 -21.17
C ASP A 80 3.79 11.54 -20.07
N THR A 81 2.95 10.59 -20.48
CA THR A 81 2.26 9.67 -19.57
C THR A 81 3.25 8.83 -18.76
N ALA A 82 4.36 8.39 -19.38
CA ALA A 82 5.36 7.58 -18.70
C ALA A 82 6.04 8.38 -17.59
N ALA A 83 6.43 9.63 -17.86
CA ALA A 83 7.02 10.52 -16.85
C ALA A 83 6.03 10.87 -15.72
N VAL A 84 4.74 11.07 -16.04
CA VAL A 84 3.69 11.32 -15.04
C VAL A 84 3.49 10.13 -14.11
N VAL A 85 3.45 8.91 -14.67
CA VAL A 85 3.33 7.66 -13.90
C VAL A 85 4.59 7.42 -13.07
N ASP A 86 5.78 7.59 -13.64
CA ASP A 86 7.05 7.44 -12.93
C ASP A 86 7.16 8.38 -11.72
N ARG A 87 6.78 9.67 -11.90
CA ARG A 87 6.69 10.62 -10.79
C ARG A 87 5.76 10.12 -9.68
N SER A 88 4.58 9.61 -10.05
CA SER A 88 3.62 9.04 -9.10
C SER A 88 4.23 7.86 -8.32
N ARG A 89 4.93 6.94 -9.01
CA ARG A 89 5.62 5.81 -8.38
C ARG A 89 6.74 6.25 -7.44
N LYS A 90 7.56 7.23 -7.84
CA LYS A 90 8.63 7.79 -7.00
C LYS A 90 8.11 8.42 -5.71
N VAL A 91 6.97 9.12 -5.77
CA VAL A 91 6.32 9.67 -4.57
C VAL A 91 5.90 8.55 -3.62
N SER A 92 5.25 7.49 -4.13
CA SER A 92 4.89 6.31 -3.32
C SER A 92 6.11 5.62 -2.72
N LEU A 93 7.16 5.39 -3.51
CA LEU A 93 8.38 4.72 -3.05
C LEU A 93 9.07 5.50 -1.91
N ARG A 94 9.14 6.83 -2.02
CA ARG A 94 9.69 7.68 -0.96
C ARG A 94 8.94 7.54 0.36
N LEU A 95 7.61 7.57 0.30
CA LEU A 95 6.78 7.43 1.51
C LEU A 95 6.83 6.01 2.07
N ASN A 96 6.94 4.99 1.22
CA ASN A 96 7.14 3.60 1.64
C ASN A 96 8.42 3.46 2.48
N GLY A 97 9.53 4.04 2.01
CA GLY A 97 10.77 4.11 2.78
C GLY A 97 10.63 4.86 4.11
N GLY A 98 9.79 5.91 4.14
CA GLY A 98 9.40 6.60 5.37
C GLY A 98 8.69 5.69 6.39
N VAL A 99 7.77 4.83 5.93
CA VAL A 99 7.11 3.84 6.82
C VAL A 99 8.12 2.83 7.34
N ALA A 100 9.03 2.32 6.50
CA ALA A 100 10.11 1.43 6.93
C ALA A 100 10.99 2.08 8.00
N PHE A 101 11.35 3.35 7.81
CA PHE A 101 12.09 4.12 8.81
C PHE A 101 11.32 4.26 10.13
N LEU A 102 10.00 4.52 10.08
CA LEU A 102 9.17 4.61 11.28
C LEU A 102 9.11 3.28 12.04
N MET A 103 9.02 2.13 11.36
CA MET A 103 9.06 0.82 12.02
C MET A 103 10.36 0.65 12.80
N LYS A 104 11.50 0.92 12.14
CA LYS A 104 12.83 0.83 12.77
C LYS A 104 12.98 1.80 13.95
N LYS A 105 12.59 3.07 13.76
CA LYS A 105 12.68 4.11 14.79
C LYS A 105 11.91 3.75 16.06
N ASN A 106 10.74 3.12 15.91
CA ASN A 106 9.90 2.72 17.02
C ASN A 106 10.16 1.28 17.50
N LYS A 107 11.23 0.62 17.02
CA LYS A 107 11.58 -0.77 17.40
C LYS A 107 10.42 -1.76 17.18
N VAL A 108 9.64 -1.55 16.12
CA VAL A 108 8.60 -2.48 15.69
C VAL A 108 9.28 -3.55 14.82
N ASP A 109 9.12 -4.81 15.21
CA ASP A 109 9.57 -5.93 14.38
C ASP A 109 8.66 -6.05 13.15
N VAL A 110 9.27 -6.05 11.96
CA VAL A 110 8.54 -6.30 10.71
C VAL A 110 8.74 -7.76 10.34
N ILE A 111 7.64 -8.50 10.27
CA ILE A 111 7.60 -9.90 9.85
C ILE A 111 7.09 -9.93 8.41
N TRP A 112 7.89 -10.47 7.49
CA TRP A 112 7.60 -10.46 6.07
C TRP A 112 7.00 -11.80 5.62
N GLY A 113 5.71 -11.78 5.29
CA GLY A 113 4.96 -12.95 4.86
C GLY A 113 3.46 -12.80 5.06
N GLU A 114 2.70 -13.80 4.62
CA GLU A 114 1.26 -13.87 4.79
C GLU A 114 0.93 -14.58 6.12
N ALA A 115 0.18 -13.90 6.99
CA ALA A 115 -0.24 -14.46 8.26
C ALA A 115 -1.58 -15.18 8.16
N LYS A 116 -1.69 -16.29 8.87
CA LYS A 116 -2.95 -16.97 9.19
C LYS A 116 -3.08 -17.06 10.71
N LEU A 117 -4.24 -16.68 11.24
CA LEU A 117 -4.58 -16.90 12.65
C LEU A 117 -4.79 -18.41 12.87
N SER A 118 -3.92 -19.05 13.65
CA SER A 118 -4.07 -20.45 14.04
C SER A 118 -4.86 -20.59 15.35
N LYS A 119 -4.71 -19.61 16.25
CA LYS A 119 -5.41 -19.59 17.54
C LYS A 119 -5.73 -18.17 17.98
N ALA A 120 -6.98 -17.91 18.35
CA ALA A 120 -7.37 -16.64 18.94
C ALA A 120 -6.86 -16.53 20.40
N ALA A 121 -6.52 -15.31 20.82
CA ALA A 121 -6.24 -15.04 22.23
C ALA A 121 -7.51 -15.25 23.06
N SER A 122 -7.37 -15.81 24.27
CA SER A 122 -8.51 -16.10 25.15
C SER A 122 -8.09 -16.00 26.62
N GLY A 123 -8.66 -15.03 27.34
CA GLY A 123 -8.22 -14.69 28.69
C GLY A 123 -6.71 -14.41 28.72
N ASP A 124 -5.98 -15.11 29.57
CA ASP A 124 -4.52 -14.99 29.68
C ASP A 124 -3.74 -15.81 28.65
N LYS A 125 -4.41 -16.61 27.81
CA LYS A 125 -3.74 -17.43 26.79
C LYS A 125 -3.46 -16.58 25.55
N PRO A 126 -2.19 -16.46 25.11
CA PRO A 126 -1.85 -15.72 23.91
C PRO A 126 -2.47 -16.38 22.67
N GLY A 127 -2.81 -15.55 21.69
CA GLY A 127 -3.12 -15.99 20.35
C GLY A 127 -1.85 -16.39 19.60
N GLU A 128 -2.04 -17.14 18.52
CA GLU A 128 -0.97 -17.65 17.68
C GLU A 128 -1.28 -17.35 16.21
N ILE A 129 -0.26 -16.91 15.49
CA ILE A 129 -0.28 -16.77 14.04
C ILE A 129 0.83 -17.62 13.41
N VAL A 130 0.54 -18.12 12.22
CA VAL A 130 1.53 -18.76 11.34
C VAL A 130 1.77 -17.83 10.17
N VAL A 131 3.04 -17.51 9.91
CA VAL A 131 3.47 -16.70 8.77
C VAL A 131 4.16 -17.60 7.77
N SER A 132 3.69 -17.57 6.53
CA SER A 132 4.27 -18.28 5.40
C SER A 132 4.54 -17.33 4.25
N LYS A 133 5.26 -17.80 3.22
CA LYS A 133 5.33 -17.07 1.96
C LYS A 133 3.93 -16.86 1.38
N SER A 134 3.67 -15.66 0.84
CA SER A 134 2.43 -15.40 0.09
C SER A 134 2.43 -16.21 -1.20
N SER A 135 1.32 -16.90 -1.48
CA SER A 135 1.09 -17.58 -2.76
C SER A 135 0.54 -16.63 -3.84
N LYS A 136 0.11 -15.43 -3.45
CA LYS A 136 -0.45 -14.43 -4.37
C LYS A 136 0.66 -13.62 -5.02
N LYS A 137 0.58 -13.47 -6.34
CA LYS A 137 1.44 -12.56 -7.08
C LYS A 137 1.08 -11.11 -6.70
N PRO A 138 2.02 -10.31 -6.19
CA PRO A 138 1.78 -8.89 -5.92
C PRO A 138 1.62 -8.10 -7.21
N MET A 139 0.89 -6.97 -7.16
CA MET A 139 0.79 -6.07 -8.32
C MET A 139 2.08 -5.28 -8.52
N GLU A 140 2.60 -5.22 -9.74
CA GLU A 140 3.86 -4.51 -10.04
C GLU A 140 3.63 -3.10 -10.58
N PRO A 141 4.51 -2.11 -10.28
CA PRO A 141 5.79 -2.26 -9.57
C PRO A 141 5.63 -2.33 -8.04
N GLN A 142 6.51 -3.11 -7.40
CA GLN A 142 6.55 -3.27 -5.95
C GLN A 142 7.78 -2.57 -5.34
N PRO A 143 7.62 -1.84 -4.22
CA PRO A 143 8.75 -1.47 -3.38
C PRO A 143 9.49 -2.71 -2.89
N PRO A 144 10.82 -2.64 -2.69
CA PRO A 144 11.56 -3.76 -2.13
C PRO A 144 11.14 -4.04 -0.69
N ALA A 145 11.27 -5.30 -0.27
CA ALA A 145 11.11 -5.65 1.14
C ALA A 145 12.11 -4.85 2.00
N PRO A 146 11.71 -4.35 3.18
CA PRO A 146 12.63 -3.69 4.09
C PRO A 146 13.79 -4.60 4.49
N LYS A 147 14.96 -4.01 4.77
CA LYS A 147 16.11 -4.77 5.27
C LYS A 147 15.88 -5.16 6.74
N GLY A 148 16.34 -6.35 7.13
CA GLY A 148 16.30 -6.82 8.53
C GLY A 148 14.91 -7.25 9.01
N VAL A 149 14.03 -7.65 8.10
CA VAL A 149 12.73 -8.24 8.43
C VAL A 149 12.90 -9.68 8.95
N LYS A 150 11.96 -10.09 9.80
CA LYS A 150 11.78 -11.49 10.18
C LYS A 150 11.02 -12.24 9.07
N GLY A 151 11.17 -13.56 9.01
CA GLY A 151 10.60 -14.39 7.94
C GLY A 151 9.44 -15.27 8.40
N GLU A 152 9.25 -16.37 7.69
CA GLU A 152 8.26 -17.40 7.97
C GLU A 152 8.46 -18.01 9.37
N GLY A 153 7.36 -18.46 9.98
CA GLY A 153 7.39 -19.07 11.30
C GLY A 153 6.10 -18.89 12.10
N THR A 154 6.14 -19.36 13.33
CA THR A 154 5.04 -19.24 14.29
C THR A 154 5.34 -18.15 15.31
N TYR A 155 4.38 -17.27 15.51
CA TYR A 155 4.50 -16.11 16.41
C TYR A 155 3.29 -16.04 17.33
N ASN A 156 3.52 -15.67 18.59
CA ASN A 156 2.48 -15.56 19.61
C ASN A 156 2.30 -14.10 20.06
N ALA A 157 1.08 -13.72 20.39
CA ALA A 157 0.81 -12.42 20.99
C ALA A 157 -0.37 -12.43 21.97
N LYS A 158 -0.31 -11.56 22.98
CA LYS A 158 -1.45 -11.32 23.88
C LYS A 158 -2.61 -10.68 23.13
N HIS A 159 -2.32 -9.74 22.23
CA HIS A 159 -3.31 -9.08 21.39
C HIS A 159 -2.95 -9.21 19.91
N ILE A 160 -3.94 -9.54 19.08
CA ILE A 160 -3.81 -9.62 17.63
C ILE A 160 -4.81 -8.65 17.00
N ILE A 161 -4.30 -7.72 16.20
CA ILE A 161 -5.10 -6.71 15.50
C ILE A 161 -5.12 -7.04 14.02
N LEU A 162 -6.32 -7.24 13.46
CA LEU A 162 -6.51 -7.52 12.04
C LEU A 162 -6.68 -6.20 11.28
N ALA A 163 -5.70 -5.88 10.43
CA ALA A 163 -5.66 -4.69 9.57
C ALA A 163 -5.37 -5.08 8.11
N THR A 164 -5.98 -6.18 7.65
CA THR A 164 -5.70 -6.84 6.36
C THR A 164 -6.17 -6.07 5.13
N GLY A 165 -6.97 -5.01 5.32
CA GLY A 165 -7.34 -4.07 4.27
C GLY A 165 -8.44 -4.57 3.33
N ALA A 166 -8.37 -4.16 2.07
CA ALA A 166 -9.39 -4.41 1.05
C ALA A 166 -8.73 -4.76 -0.30
N ARG A 167 -9.55 -5.23 -1.24
CA ARG A 167 -9.18 -5.56 -2.62
C ARG A 167 -10.24 -5.05 -3.59
N PRO A 168 -9.92 -4.80 -4.87
CA PRO A 168 -10.94 -4.43 -5.85
C PRO A 168 -12.00 -5.54 -5.95
N ARG A 169 -13.25 -5.13 -6.16
CA ARG A 169 -14.37 -6.05 -6.42
C ARG A 169 -14.45 -6.27 -7.93
N ALA A 170 -14.44 -7.53 -8.35
CA ALA A 170 -14.78 -7.90 -9.73
C ALA A 170 -16.29 -8.13 -9.83
N LEU A 171 -16.89 -7.71 -10.95
CA LEU A 171 -18.28 -8.00 -11.28
C LEU A 171 -18.33 -9.28 -12.14
N PRO A 172 -19.26 -10.22 -11.87
CA PRO A 172 -19.40 -11.42 -12.69
C PRO A 172 -19.62 -11.07 -14.17
N GLY A 173 -18.80 -11.62 -15.06
CA GLY A 173 -18.85 -11.38 -16.51
C GLY A 173 -18.13 -10.11 -16.99
N ILE A 174 -17.52 -9.33 -16.07
CA ILE A 174 -16.69 -8.16 -16.36
C ILE A 174 -15.42 -8.26 -15.50
N GLU A 175 -14.79 -9.44 -15.53
CA GLU A 175 -13.54 -9.68 -14.83
C GLU A 175 -12.41 -8.83 -15.46
N PRO A 176 -11.57 -8.16 -14.64
CA PRO A 176 -10.43 -7.41 -15.15
C PRO A 176 -9.49 -8.28 -15.97
N ASP A 177 -9.18 -7.86 -17.18
CA ASP A 177 -8.33 -8.58 -18.14
C ASP A 177 -6.91 -7.98 -18.24
N GLY A 178 -6.67 -6.86 -17.55
CA GLY A 178 -5.40 -6.15 -17.58
C GLY A 178 -5.14 -5.36 -18.87
N LYS A 179 -6.11 -5.31 -19.79
CA LYS A 179 -5.99 -4.73 -21.14
C LYS A 179 -7.10 -3.72 -21.44
N LEU A 180 -8.36 -4.14 -21.40
CA LEU A 180 -9.55 -3.33 -21.71
C LEU A 180 -10.43 -3.13 -20.48
N ILE A 181 -10.51 -4.14 -19.61
CA ILE A 181 -11.26 -4.09 -18.35
C ILE A 181 -10.24 -3.92 -17.23
N TRP A 182 -10.28 -2.73 -16.61
CA TRP A 182 -9.31 -2.31 -15.62
C TRP A 182 -9.92 -2.28 -14.22
N THR A 183 -9.09 -2.59 -13.23
CA THR A 183 -9.28 -2.10 -11.87
C THR A 183 -8.56 -0.76 -11.69
N TYR A 184 -8.55 -0.25 -10.46
CA TYR A 184 -7.70 0.91 -10.13
C TYR A 184 -6.20 0.64 -10.35
N PHE A 185 -5.74 -0.62 -10.33
CA PHE A 185 -4.34 -0.97 -10.50
C PHE A 185 -3.85 -0.56 -11.90
N GLU A 186 -4.52 -1.05 -12.94
CA GLU A 186 -4.20 -0.77 -14.33
C GLU A 186 -4.38 0.72 -14.64
N ALA A 187 -5.46 1.32 -14.14
CA ALA A 187 -5.77 2.74 -14.36
C ALA A 187 -4.70 3.71 -13.79
N MET A 188 -3.91 3.28 -12.81
CA MET A 188 -2.82 4.08 -12.24
C MET A 188 -1.50 3.97 -13.00
N VAL A 189 -1.32 2.91 -13.77
CA VAL A 189 -0.09 2.65 -14.55
C VAL A 189 -0.44 2.28 -16.00
N PRO A 190 -1.29 3.07 -16.69
CA PRO A 190 -1.69 2.74 -18.04
C PRO A 190 -0.48 2.79 -18.96
N LYS A 191 -0.31 1.77 -19.81
CA LYS A 191 0.75 1.75 -20.83
C LYS A 191 0.53 2.85 -21.88
N GLU A 192 -0.73 3.09 -22.20
CA GLU A 192 -1.17 4.09 -23.16
C GLU A 192 -2.45 4.74 -22.65
N MET A 193 -2.64 6.02 -22.98
CA MET A 193 -3.86 6.73 -22.61
C MET A 193 -5.01 6.31 -23.54
N PRO A 194 -6.15 5.84 -23.01
CA PRO A 194 -7.27 5.45 -23.85
C PRO A 194 -7.90 6.67 -24.50
N LYS A 195 -8.37 6.53 -25.74
CA LYS A 195 -9.10 7.59 -26.45
C LYS A 195 -10.48 7.86 -25.82
N SER A 196 -11.06 6.83 -25.20
CA SER A 196 -12.34 6.88 -24.50
C SER A 196 -12.26 6.00 -23.26
N LEU A 197 -12.75 6.49 -22.12
CA LEU A 197 -12.75 5.76 -20.84
C LEU A 197 -14.17 5.72 -20.28
N LEU A 198 -14.68 4.51 -20.01
CA LEU A 198 -15.92 4.29 -19.28
C LEU A 198 -15.59 3.99 -17.81
N VAL A 199 -16.22 4.71 -16.88
CA VAL A 199 -16.07 4.47 -15.43
C VAL A 199 -17.37 3.87 -14.90
N MET A 200 -17.27 2.69 -14.29
CA MET A 200 -18.37 2.01 -13.59
C MET A 200 -18.20 2.21 -12.08
N GLY A 201 -19.20 2.82 -11.44
CA GLY A 201 -19.18 3.18 -10.01
C GLY A 201 -19.39 2.00 -9.08
#